data_AF-A0A8C5PD99-F1
#
_entry.id   AF-A0A8C5PD99-F1
#
_cell.length_a   1.000
_cell.length_b   1.000
_cell.length_c   1.000
_cell.angle_alpha   90.00
_cell.angle_beta   90.00
_cell.angle_gamma   90.00
#
_symmetry.space_group_name_H-M   'P 1'
#
loop_
_entity.id
_entity.type
_entity.pdbx_description
1 polymer ?
#
loop_
_entity_poly.entity_id
_entity_poly.type
_entity_poly.pdbx_seq_one_letter_code
_entity_poly.pdbx_strand_id
1 'polypeptide(L)'
;MMVQIVLPSMLKQKKGAIVNVSCGNCSKSTQLAVYSASKVYLDGFSQTLQYILSHKGIFVQSLIPVYSALSLTSSRAGIQRFPLFIPSSETYARHAVRTLGFSNRTTGYWLHSIQELKKLSEKHGNVIVIQLDATDSASINAAVKQVEKHLNGKNLDLLINNAGVLNPQSLETQTAEDMLQVYNINVVGPMLVTQAFHHLLKRPGEESKAKSAIVHISALLGSMQEVPKLFSHFPVISYRCSKAALNMLSCCHAVGYKQDGILSIAIHPGWVQTDMGGSQAPLTKEESVGEMMKIISSLNETQSGTFVDHTGKLIPW
;
A
#
# COMPACT_ATOMS: atom_id res chain seq x y z
N MET A 1 4.43 14.27 -31.96
CA MET A 1 4.53 13.32 -30.83
C MET A 1 3.35 12.34 -30.90
N MET A 2 3.51 11.02 -30.75
CA MET A 2 2.41 10.04 -30.98
C MET A 2 1.11 10.38 -30.23
N VAL A 3 1.22 10.91 -29.00
CA VAL A 3 0.07 11.39 -28.21
C VAL A 3 -0.76 12.42 -28.98
N GLN A 4 -0.14 13.40 -29.62
CA GLN A 4 -0.87 14.45 -30.37
C GLN A 4 -1.65 13.89 -31.56
N ILE A 5 -1.18 12.77 -32.14
CA ILE A 5 -1.83 12.14 -33.30
C ILE A 5 -3.08 11.37 -32.86
N VAL A 6 -3.01 10.64 -31.74
CA VAL A 6 -4.11 9.77 -31.29
C VAL A 6 -5.13 10.49 -30.39
N LEU A 7 -4.70 11.57 -29.71
CA LEU A 7 -5.50 12.28 -28.72
C LEU A 7 -6.83 12.84 -29.27
N PRO A 8 -6.90 13.45 -30.47
CA PRO A 8 -8.18 13.95 -31.00
C PRO A 8 -9.25 12.85 -31.13
N SER A 9 -8.84 11.64 -31.56
CA SER A 9 -9.76 10.51 -31.68
C SER A 9 -10.23 10.01 -30.30
N MET A 10 -9.31 9.87 -29.34
CA MET A 10 -9.64 9.49 -27.96
C MET A 10 -10.59 10.48 -27.29
N LEU A 11 -10.39 11.79 -27.52
CA LEU A 11 -11.26 12.85 -27.01
C LEU A 11 -12.66 12.79 -27.61
N LYS A 12 -12.76 12.53 -28.92
CA LYS A 12 -14.05 12.34 -29.61
C LYS A 12 -14.82 11.14 -29.02
N GLN A 13 -14.10 10.07 -28.69
CA GLN A 13 -14.67 8.86 -28.10
C GLN A 13 -14.90 8.97 -26.59
N LYS A 14 -14.38 10.03 -25.93
CA LYS A 14 -14.32 10.16 -24.46
C LYS A 14 -13.77 8.91 -23.77
N LYS A 15 -12.87 8.20 -24.46
CA LYS A 15 -12.31 6.92 -24.02
C LYS A 15 -10.95 6.73 -24.67
N GLY A 16 -9.95 6.37 -23.86
CA GLY A 16 -8.63 6.03 -24.36
C GLY A 16 -7.63 5.77 -23.23
N ALA A 17 -6.52 5.12 -23.57
CA ALA A 17 -5.41 4.92 -22.67
C ALA A 17 -4.08 5.31 -23.34
N ILE A 18 -3.24 6.08 -22.64
CA ILE A 18 -1.88 6.42 -23.04
C ILE A 18 -0.93 5.76 -22.05
N VAL A 19 -0.03 4.91 -22.53
CA VAL A 19 0.95 4.21 -21.69
C VAL A 19 2.35 4.64 -22.10
N ASN A 20 3.04 5.33 -21.20
CA ASN A 20 4.41 5.78 -21.40
C ASN A 20 5.36 4.94 -20.54
N VAL A 21 6.45 4.45 -21.14
CA VAL A 21 7.44 3.62 -20.44
C VAL A 21 8.65 4.47 -20.04
N SER A 22 8.70 4.85 -18.77
CA SER A 22 9.80 5.53 -18.10
C SER A 22 10.81 4.52 -17.50
N CYS A 23 11.47 4.85 -16.39
CA CYS A 23 12.60 4.13 -15.80
C CYS A 23 12.77 4.47 -14.31
N GLY A 24 12.76 3.46 -13.44
CA GLY A 24 12.78 3.68 -11.98
C GLY A 24 14.13 4.06 -11.40
N ASN A 25 15.23 3.70 -12.07
CA ASN A 25 16.59 3.93 -11.56
C ASN A 25 17.33 5.08 -12.28
N CYS A 26 16.64 5.81 -13.16
CA CYS A 26 17.31 6.76 -14.06
C CYS A 26 17.86 8.01 -13.35
N SER A 27 17.24 8.45 -12.26
CA SER A 27 17.68 9.63 -11.49
C SER A 27 19.05 9.49 -10.81
N LYS A 28 19.65 8.28 -10.80
CA LYS A 28 20.90 7.97 -10.07
C LYS A 28 22.07 7.56 -10.96
N SER A 29 21.93 7.59 -12.29
CA SER A 29 22.98 7.16 -13.22
C SER A 29 23.71 8.34 -13.85
N THR A 30 24.96 8.59 -13.44
CA THR A 30 25.83 9.63 -14.01
C THR A 30 26.36 9.30 -15.40
N GLN A 31 26.32 8.02 -15.80
CA GLN A 31 26.85 7.53 -17.08
C GLN A 31 25.82 7.60 -18.24
N LEU A 32 24.56 7.97 -17.97
CA LEU A 32 23.47 8.01 -18.96
C LEU A 32 22.62 9.29 -18.83
N ALA A 33 23.25 10.45 -18.61
CA ALA A 33 22.58 11.69 -18.26
C ALA A 33 21.41 12.07 -19.20
N VAL A 34 21.57 11.99 -20.52
CA VAL A 34 20.53 12.34 -21.50
C VAL A 34 19.36 11.34 -21.47
N TYR A 35 19.66 10.04 -21.43
CA TYR A 35 18.63 9.01 -21.31
C TYR A 35 17.86 9.17 -20.00
N SER A 36 18.57 9.36 -18.89
CA SER A 36 17.99 9.57 -17.58
C SER A 36 17.09 10.81 -17.54
N ALA A 37 17.56 11.94 -18.06
CA ALA A 37 16.78 13.17 -18.17
C ALA A 37 15.51 12.94 -19.01
N SER A 38 15.61 12.23 -20.15
CA SER A 38 14.46 11.94 -21.01
C SER A 38 13.41 11.05 -20.32
N LYS A 39 13.85 10.07 -19.52
CA LYS A 39 12.93 9.17 -18.80
C LYS A 39 12.28 9.84 -17.60
N VAL A 40 13.04 10.65 -16.85
CA VAL A 40 12.48 11.48 -15.77
C VAL A 40 11.46 12.48 -16.34
N TYR A 41 11.80 13.14 -17.45
CA TYR A 41 10.85 13.99 -18.18
C TYR A 41 9.59 13.22 -18.56
N LEU A 42 9.72 12.01 -19.12
CA LEU A 42 8.57 11.23 -19.56
C LEU A 42 7.66 10.81 -18.39
N ASP A 43 8.21 10.55 -17.21
CA ASP A 43 7.41 10.28 -15.99
C ASP A 43 6.62 11.53 -15.58
N GLY A 44 7.27 12.67 -15.45
CA GLY A 44 6.62 13.95 -15.12
C GLY A 44 5.57 14.33 -16.16
N PHE A 45 5.90 14.23 -17.44
CA PHE A 45 5.01 14.49 -18.56
C PHE A 45 3.76 13.60 -18.52
N SER A 46 3.91 12.32 -18.17
CA SER A 46 2.78 11.38 -18.05
C SER A 46 1.85 11.76 -16.90
N GLN A 47 2.41 12.18 -15.76
CA GLN A 47 1.62 12.63 -14.61
C GLN A 47 0.84 13.90 -14.93
N THR A 48 1.45 14.86 -15.63
CA THR A 48 0.76 16.07 -16.12
C THR A 48 -0.34 15.73 -17.12
N LEU A 49 -0.10 14.81 -18.06
CA LEU A 49 -1.13 14.37 -19.00
C LEU A 49 -2.30 13.68 -18.29
N GLN A 50 -2.03 12.80 -17.31
CA GLN A 50 -3.07 12.17 -16.51
C GLN A 50 -3.97 13.22 -15.85
N TYR A 51 -3.35 14.24 -15.25
CA TYR A 51 -4.09 15.34 -14.62
C TYR A 51 -5.00 16.08 -15.61
N ILE A 52 -4.47 16.43 -16.79
CA ILE A 52 -5.21 17.21 -17.80
C ILE A 52 -6.26 16.38 -18.54
N LEU A 53 -6.08 15.07 -18.67
CA LEU A 53 -6.91 14.24 -19.56
C LEU A 53 -7.87 13.30 -18.83
N SER A 54 -7.67 13.03 -17.54
CA SER A 54 -8.51 12.12 -16.74
C SER A 54 -10.00 12.50 -16.79
N HIS A 55 -10.32 13.79 -16.59
CA HIS A 55 -11.69 14.30 -16.66
C HIS A 55 -12.32 14.23 -18.06
N LYS A 56 -11.52 13.94 -19.09
CA LYS A 56 -11.97 13.76 -20.49
C LYS A 56 -12.15 12.29 -20.87
N GLY A 57 -12.09 11.37 -19.89
CA GLY A 57 -12.25 9.93 -20.09
C GLY A 57 -11.00 9.24 -20.64
N ILE A 58 -9.82 9.86 -20.52
CA ILE A 58 -8.56 9.31 -21.02
C ILE A 58 -7.66 8.99 -19.84
N PHE A 59 -7.27 7.72 -19.72
CA PHE A 59 -6.34 7.25 -18.71
C PHE A 59 -4.89 7.36 -19.22
N VAL A 60 -3.98 7.83 -18.40
CA VAL A 60 -2.57 7.96 -18.71
C VAL A 60 -1.76 7.27 -17.62
N GLN A 61 -0.91 6.34 -18.03
CA GLN A 61 -0.07 5.53 -17.15
C GLN A 61 1.41 5.75 -17.46
N SER A 62 2.18 6.01 -16.42
CA SER A 62 3.64 5.94 -16.41
C SER A 62 4.08 4.57 -15.91
N LEU A 63 4.64 3.74 -16.80
CA LEU A 63 5.28 2.49 -16.43
C LEU A 63 6.75 2.74 -16.13
N ILE A 64 7.20 2.36 -14.94
CA ILE A 64 8.52 2.69 -14.39
C ILE A 64 9.24 1.39 -14.02
N PRO A 65 9.66 0.58 -15.01
CA PRO A 65 10.33 -0.67 -14.74
C PRO A 65 11.65 -0.44 -13.97
N VAL A 66 11.96 -1.39 -13.09
CA VAL A 66 13.21 -1.45 -12.34
C VAL A 66 13.99 -2.65 -12.88
N TYR A 67 14.98 -2.38 -13.74
CA TYR A 67 15.73 -3.36 -14.54
C TYR A 67 14.86 -4.25 -15.46
N SER A 68 14.66 -3.81 -16.70
CA SER A 68 14.22 -4.71 -17.78
C SER A 68 15.44 -5.38 -18.43
N ALA A 69 15.23 -6.54 -19.06
CA ALA A 69 16.24 -7.29 -19.82
C ALA A 69 17.01 -6.48 -20.89
N LEU A 70 16.63 -5.23 -21.12
CA LEU A 70 17.29 -4.25 -21.98
C LEU A 70 18.29 -3.33 -21.24
N SER A 71 18.79 -3.74 -20.07
CA SER A 71 19.98 -3.10 -19.53
C SER A 71 21.19 -3.52 -20.37
N LEU A 72 21.62 -2.64 -21.27
CA LEU A 72 22.90 -2.65 -22.01
C LEU A 72 24.15 -2.63 -21.09
N THR A 73 24.05 -3.15 -19.88
CA THR A 73 25.14 -3.38 -18.93
C THR A 73 25.05 -4.79 -18.39
N SER A 74 25.13 -5.78 -19.28
CA SER A 74 25.37 -7.19 -18.94
C SER A 74 26.79 -7.45 -18.41
N SER A 75 27.63 -6.41 -18.30
CA SER A 75 29.05 -6.52 -17.92
C SER A 75 29.41 -6.07 -16.50
N ARG A 76 28.45 -5.77 -15.62
CA ARG A 76 28.74 -5.63 -14.17
C ARG A 76 28.33 -6.90 -13.43
N ALA A 77 29.35 -7.72 -13.16
CA ALA A 77 29.30 -8.97 -12.40
C ALA A 77 28.46 -8.81 -11.12
N GLY A 78 27.35 -9.57 -11.04
CA GLY A 78 26.54 -9.70 -9.82
C GLY A 78 25.03 -9.84 -10.04
N ILE A 79 24.47 -9.30 -11.13
CA ILE A 79 23.01 -9.21 -11.35
C ILE A 79 22.43 -10.48 -12.01
N GLN A 80 23.27 -11.40 -12.50
CA GLN A 80 22.86 -12.68 -13.10
C GLN A 80 22.10 -13.65 -12.15
N ARG A 81 21.91 -13.31 -10.87
CA ARG A 81 21.43 -14.28 -9.87
C ARG A 81 19.91 -14.49 -9.79
N PHE A 82 19.06 -13.68 -10.42
CA PHE A 82 17.60 -13.83 -10.19
C PHE A 82 16.70 -13.57 -11.42
N PRO A 83 16.35 -14.62 -12.21
CA PRO A 83 15.44 -14.50 -13.35
C PRO A 83 14.03 -14.03 -12.98
N LEU A 84 13.61 -14.19 -11.73
CA LEU A 84 12.29 -13.76 -11.24
C LEU A 84 12.11 -12.22 -11.29
N PHE A 85 13.19 -11.46 -11.14
CA PHE A 85 13.18 -9.99 -11.11
C PHE A 85 13.42 -9.35 -12.47
N ILE A 86 13.77 -10.14 -13.48
CA ILE A 86 14.02 -9.71 -14.86
C ILE A 86 13.05 -10.48 -15.77
N PRO A 87 11.78 -10.05 -15.86
CA PRO A 87 10.80 -10.74 -16.67
C PRO A 87 11.16 -10.68 -18.16
N SER A 88 10.71 -11.67 -18.94
CA SER A 88 10.66 -11.53 -20.40
C SER A 88 9.79 -10.34 -20.78
N SER A 89 9.99 -9.76 -21.96
CA SER A 89 9.16 -8.66 -22.48
C SER A 89 7.67 -9.04 -22.50
N GLU A 90 7.35 -10.29 -22.83
CA GLU A 90 5.98 -10.83 -22.83
C GLU A 90 5.39 -10.89 -21.42
N THR A 91 6.13 -11.46 -20.45
CA THR A 91 5.68 -11.53 -19.06
C THR A 91 5.47 -10.13 -18.49
N TYR A 92 6.43 -9.23 -18.72
CA TYR A 92 6.31 -7.84 -18.29
C TYR A 92 5.07 -7.18 -18.89
N ALA A 93 4.86 -7.28 -20.21
CA ALA A 93 3.70 -6.70 -20.88
C ALA A 93 2.38 -7.24 -20.31
N ARG A 94 2.29 -8.56 -20.07
CA ARG A 94 1.11 -9.20 -19.49
C ARG A 94 0.78 -8.66 -18.11
N HIS A 95 1.80 -8.47 -17.26
CA HIS A 95 1.62 -7.87 -15.94
C HIS A 95 1.31 -6.37 -16.02
N ALA A 96 1.98 -5.63 -16.91
CA ALA A 96 1.79 -4.20 -17.05
C ALA A 96 0.37 -3.86 -17.52
N VAL A 97 -0.18 -4.61 -18.49
CA VAL A 97 -1.56 -4.47 -18.94
C VAL A 97 -2.56 -4.64 -17.80
N ARG A 98 -2.32 -5.55 -16.85
CA ARG A 98 -3.19 -5.74 -15.67
C ARG A 98 -3.20 -4.55 -14.72
N THR A 99 -2.19 -3.68 -14.78
CA THR A 99 -2.16 -2.46 -13.96
C THR A 99 -2.90 -1.29 -14.61
N LEU A 100 -3.26 -1.40 -15.88
CA LEU A 100 -3.91 -0.33 -16.65
C LEU A 100 -5.31 -0.06 -16.08
N GLY A 101 -5.62 1.21 -15.82
CA GLY A 101 -6.86 1.63 -15.16
C GLY A 101 -6.83 1.58 -13.63
N PHE A 102 -5.82 0.93 -13.03
CA PHE A 102 -5.69 0.82 -11.57
C PHE A 102 -4.66 1.80 -10.99
N SER A 103 -3.48 1.92 -11.60
CA SER A 103 -2.44 2.86 -11.18
C SER A 103 -1.97 3.69 -12.37
N ASN A 104 -1.91 4.99 -12.19
CA ASN A 104 -1.36 5.93 -13.17
C ASN A 104 0.18 5.96 -13.15
N ARG A 105 0.83 5.36 -12.15
CA ARG A 105 2.28 5.35 -12.00
C ARG A 105 2.75 4.08 -11.29
N THR A 106 3.27 3.10 -12.03
CA THR A 106 3.57 1.76 -11.50
C THR A 106 4.81 1.16 -12.14
N THR A 107 5.45 0.20 -11.47
CA THR A 107 6.56 -0.55 -12.05
C THR A 107 6.14 -1.54 -13.15
N GLY A 108 4.84 -1.73 -13.36
CA GLY A 108 4.26 -2.65 -14.35
C GLY A 108 4.42 -4.13 -14.01
N TYR A 109 5.22 -4.45 -13.01
CA TYR A 109 5.51 -5.81 -12.57
C TYR A 109 5.79 -5.79 -11.07
N TRP A 110 4.88 -6.34 -10.27
CA TRP A 110 4.90 -6.24 -8.80
C TRP A 110 6.23 -6.69 -8.17
N LEU A 111 6.94 -7.66 -8.78
CA LEU A 111 8.27 -8.10 -8.33
C LEU A 111 9.34 -7.01 -8.47
N HIS A 112 9.18 -6.05 -9.36
CA HIS A 112 10.04 -4.85 -9.39
C HIS A 112 9.86 -4.00 -8.12
N SER A 113 8.65 -3.93 -7.56
CA SER A 113 8.40 -3.21 -6.30
C SER A 113 9.07 -3.89 -5.11
N ILE A 114 9.21 -5.23 -5.14
CA ILE A 114 10.00 -5.97 -4.13
C ILE A 114 11.49 -5.64 -4.21
N GLN A 115 12.03 -5.29 -5.38
CA GLN A 115 13.45 -4.93 -5.49
C GLN A 115 13.80 -3.70 -4.66
N GLU A 116 12.88 -2.73 -4.52
CA GLU A 116 13.10 -1.56 -3.66
C GLU A 116 13.17 -1.94 -2.19
N LEU A 117 12.30 -2.86 -1.73
CA LEU A 117 12.35 -3.41 -0.38
C LEU A 117 13.64 -4.18 -0.11
N LYS A 118 14.12 -4.96 -1.10
CA LYS A 118 15.42 -5.64 -1.01
C LYS A 118 16.58 -4.66 -0.90
N LYS A 119 16.61 -3.62 -1.74
CA LYS A 119 17.64 -2.56 -1.65
C LYS A 119 17.61 -1.87 -0.28
N LEU A 120 16.42 -1.66 0.29
CA LEU A 120 16.28 -1.10 1.63
C LEU A 120 16.88 -2.04 2.69
N SER A 121 16.58 -3.34 2.60
CA SER A 121 17.15 -4.38 3.48
C SER A 121 18.68 -4.52 3.34
N GLU A 122 19.22 -4.47 2.13
CA GLU A 122 20.66 -4.47 1.88
C GLU A 122 21.36 -3.24 2.44
N LYS A 123 20.69 -2.07 2.41
CA LYS A 123 21.22 -0.81 2.95
C LYS A 123 21.09 -0.73 4.47
N HIS A 124 20.08 -1.36 5.05
CA HIS A 124 19.74 -1.26 6.47
C HIS A 124 19.64 -2.66 7.08
N GLY A 125 20.67 -3.08 7.81
CA GLY A 125 20.76 -4.43 8.39
C GLY A 125 19.67 -4.78 9.43
N ASN A 126 18.88 -3.80 9.86
CA ASN A 126 17.72 -3.96 10.73
C ASN A 126 16.38 -4.06 9.97
N VAL A 127 16.39 -4.04 8.63
CA VAL A 127 15.21 -4.20 7.79
C VAL A 127 15.21 -5.61 7.20
N ILE A 128 14.18 -6.39 7.52
CA ILE A 128 14.03 -7.78 7.08
C ILE A 128 12.78 -7.87 6.20
N VAL A 129 12.92 -8.44 5.01
CA VAL A 129 11.80 -8.62 4.06
C VAL A 129 11.23 -10.02 4.21
N ILE A 130 9.96 -10.12 4.59
CA ILE A 130 9.24 -11.38 4.77
C ILE A 130 8.01 -11.37 3.85
N GLN A 131 7.83 -12.43 3.08
CA GLN A 131 6.63 -12.61 2.26
C GLN A 131 5.44 -12.97 3.15
N LEU A 132 4.34 -12.24 2.98
CA LEU A 132 3.10 -12.44 3.71
C LEU A 132 1.91 -12.10 2.81
N ASP A 133 1.09 -13.10 2.50
CA ASP A 133 -0.28 -12.90 2.03
C ASP A 133 -1.23 -13.02 3.23
N ALA A 134 -1.86 -11.92 3.60
CA ALA A 134 -2.76 -11.86 4.74
C ALA A 134 -4.05 -12.68 4.55
N THR A 135 -4.33 -13.16 3.34
CA THR A 135 -5.51 -13.99 3.04
C THR A 135 -5.21 -15.49 2.97
N ASP A 136 -3.94 -15.89 3.13
CA ASP A 136 -3.51 -17.29 3.09
C ASP A 136 -2.87 -17.70 4.43
N SER A 137 -3.56 -18.57 5.17
CA SER A 137 -3.08 -19.09 6.46
C SER A 137 -1.71 -19.79 6.37
N ALA A 138 -1.38 -20.44 5.26
CA ALA A 138 -0.07 -21.06 5.08
C ALA A 138 1.04 -19.99 4.96
N SER A 139 0.78 -18.93 4.18
CA SER A 139 1.67 -17.77 4.08
C SER A 139 1.84 -17.07 5.42
N ILE A 140 0.75 -16.85 6.18
CA ILE A 140 0.79 -16.26 7.53
C ILE A 140 1.67 -17.08 8.47
N ASN A 141 1.45 -18.39 8.54
CA ASN A 141 2.23 -19.28 9.41
C ASN A 141 3.71 -19.33 9.02
N ALA A 142 4.02 -19.28 7.72
CA ALA A 142 5.40 -19.20 7.23
C ALA A 142 6.07 -17.87 7.60
N ALA A 143 5.32 -16.76 7.60
CA ALA A 143 5.82 -15.45 8.02
C ALA A 143 6.09 -15.43 9.54
N VAL A 144 5.19 -15.96 10.36
CA VAL A 144 5.37 -16.08 11.82
C VAL A 144 6.66 -16.81 12.15
N LYS A 145 6.92 -17.98 11.55
CA LYS A 145 8.15 -18.76 11.78
C LYS A 145 9.42 -17.98 11.42
N GLN A 146 9.38 -17.19 10.36
CA GLN A 146 10.50 -16.34 9.97
C GLN A 146 10.73 -15.21 10.98
N VAL A 147 9.66 -14.53 11.41
CA VAL A 147 9.73 -13.47 12.42
C VAL A 147 10.24 -14.02 13.75
N GLU A 148 9.74 -15.15 14.22
CA GLU A 148 10.22 -15.84 15.43
C GLU A 148 11.74 -16.08 15.40
N LYS A 149 12.23 -16.62 14.29
CA LYS A 149 13.65 -16.88 14.09
C LYS A 149 14.48 -15.59 14.20
N HIS A 150 13.99 -14.49 13.64
CA HIS A 150 14.68 -13.20 13.66
C HIS A 150 14.59 -12.49 15.01
N LEU A 151 13.49 -12.66 15.74
CA LEU A 151 13.35 -12.14 17.10
C LEU A 151 14.26 -12.86 18.10
N ASN A 152 14.64 -14.11 17.83
CA ASN A 152 15.58 -14.90 18.64
C ASN A 152 15.21 -14.90 20.13
N GLY A 153 13.94 -15.22 20.42
CA GLY A 153 13.38 -15.25 21.77
C GLY A 153 12.90 -13.90 22.32
N LYS A 154 13.05 -12.79 21.58
CA LYS A 154 12.45 -11.50 21.91
C LYS A 154 10.98 -11.45 21.49
N ASN A 155 10.22 -10.54 22.09
CA ASN A 155 8.85 -10.23 21.70
C ASN A 155 8.81 -9.29 20.49
N LEU A 156 7.68 -9.31 19.79
CA LEU A 156 7.31 -8.28 18.82
C LEU A 156 6.69 -7.09 19.56
N ASP A 157 7.21 -5.89 19.34
CA ASP A 157 6.70 -4.68 19.99
C ASP A 157 5.49 -4.08 19.27
N LEU A 158 5.43 -4.20 17.94
CA LEU A 158 4.45 -3.50 17.11
C LEU A 158 4.05 -4.34 15.90
N LEU A 159 2.74 -4.51 15.72
CA LEU A 159 2.14 -5.08 14.52
C LEU A 159 1.30 -4.00 13.82
N ILE A 160 1.65 -3.65 12.58
CA ILE A 160 0.87 -2.69 11.77
C ILE A 160 0.14 -3.44 10.65
N ASN A 161 -1.18 -3.56 10.79
CA ASN A 161 -2.06 -4.05 9.74
C ASN A 161 -2.36 -2.92 8.74
N ASN A 162 -1.45 -2.75 7.78
CA ASN A 162 -1.54 -1.74 6.71
C ASN A 162 -2.10 -2.29 5.39
N ALA A 163 -1.88 -3.57 5.09
CA ALA A 163 -2.30 -4.16 3.82
C ALA A 163 -3.80 -3.97 3.61
N GLY A 164 -4.18 -3.52 2.41
CA GLY A 164 -5.57 -3.28 2.08
C GLY A 164 -5.78 -2.95 0.62
N VAL A 165 -7.00 -3.17 0.16
CA VAL A 165 -7.46 -2.87 -1.20
C VAL A 165 -8.70 -1.99 -1.16
N LEU A 166 -8.87 -1.20 -2.21
CA LEU A 166 -10.07 -0.40 -2.47
C LEU A 166 -10.62 -0.80 -3.83
N ASN A 167 -11.92 -1.06 -3.88
CA ASN A 167 -12.63 -1.30 -5.14
C ASN A 167 -13.59 -0.13 -5.41
N PRO A 168 -13.41 0.63 -6.50
CA PRO A 168 -14.13 1.89 -6.73
C PRO A 168 -15.52 1.70 -7.36
N GLN A 169 -16.27 0.66 -7.00
CA GLN A 169 -17.66 0.47 -7.45
C GLN A 169 -18.64 1.36 -6.66
N SER A 170 -19.66 1.85 -7.35
CA SER A 170 -20.78 2.61 -6.76
C SER A 170 -21.86 1.68 -6.22
N LEU A 171 -22.95 2.23 -5.65
CA LEU A 171 -24.08 1.42 -5.17
C LEU A 171 -24.72 0.57 -6.28
N GLU A 172 -24.78 1.11 -7.49
CA GLU A 172 -25.46 0.51 -8.62
C GLU A 172 -24.65 -0.62 -9.27
N THR A 173 -23.32 -0.59 -9.13
CA THR A 173 -22.41 -1.52 -9.79
C THR A 173 -21.71 -2.49 -8.85
N GLN A 174 -21.92 -2.35 -7.54
CA GLN A 174 -21.30 -3.20 -6.54
C GLN A 174 -21.81 -4.65 -6.60
N THR A 175 -20.89 -5.61 -6.54
CA THR A 175 -21.22 -7.05 -6.53
C THR A 175 -20.94 -7.70 -5.16
N ALA A 176 -21.49 -8.89 -4.94
CA ALA A 176 -21.21 -9.67 -3.74
C ALA A 176 -19.74 -10.10 -3.69
N GLU A 177 -19.17 -10.45 -4.85
CA GLU A 177 -17.78 -10.84 -5.03
C GLU A 177 -16.85 -9.69 -4.63
N ASP A 178 -17.14 -8.45 -5.07
CA ASP A 178 -16.37 -7.26 -4.70
C ASP A 178 -16.42 -6.99 -3.19
N MET A 179 -17.60 -7.16 -2.58
CA MET A 179 -17.78 -7.01 -1.13
C MET A 179 -16.95 -8.04 -0.36
N LEU A 180 -17.05 -9.32 -0.74
CA LEU A 180 -16.34 -10.42 -0.09
C LEU A 180 -14.83 -10.31 -0.26
N GLN A 181 -14.35 -9.97 -1.46
CA GLN A 181 -12.92 -9.82 -1.73
C GLN A 181 -12.29 -8.72 -0.86
N VAL A 182 -12.90 -7.54 -0.84
CA VAL A 182 -12.40 -6.41 -0.03
C VAL A 182 -12.50 -6.73 1.46
N TYR A 183 -13.58 -7.38 1.92
CA TYR A 183 -13.73 -7.77 3.31
C TYR A 183 -12.69 -8.81 3.74
N ASN A 184 -12.42 -9.80 2.88
CA ASN A 184 -11.41 -10.82 3.14
C ASN A 184 -10.02 -10.20 3.34
N ILE A 185 -9.64 -9.25 2.49
CA ILE A 185 -8.32 -8.60 2.58
C ILE A 185 -8.26 -7.58 3.73
N ASN A 186 -9.26 -6.71 3.86
CA ASN A 186 -9.18 -5.56 4.77
C ASN A 186 -9.62 -5.86 6.21
N VAL A 187 -10.29 -6.99 6.45
CA VAL A 187 -10.85 -7.34 7.77
C VAL A 187 -10.38 -8.73 8.22
N VAL A 188 -10.68 -9.77 7.42
CA VAL A 188 -10.31 -11.15 7.78
C VAL A 188 -8.79 -11.30 7.82
N GLY A 189 -8.07 -10.69 6.87
CA GLY A 189 -6.62 -10.71 6.86
C GLY A 189 -5.98 -10.13 8.14
N PRO A 190 -6.27 -8.88 8.53
CA PRO A 190 -5.83 -8.32 9.81
C PRO A 190 -6.19 -9.18 11.02
N MET A 191 -7.38 -9.78 11.04
CA MET A 191 -7.80 -10.69 12.11
C MET A 191 -6.89 -11.93 12.19
N LEU A 192 -6.70 -12.64 11.06
CA LEU A 192 -5.88 -13.85 11.01
C LEU A 192 -4.40 -13.55 11.29
N VAL A 193 -3.87 -12.46 10.75
CA VAL A 193 -2.50 -12.01 11.02
C VAL A 193 -2.33 -11.71 12.50
N THR A 194 -3.22 -10.91 13.10
CA THR A 194 -3.14 -10.63 14.54
C THR A 194 -3.24 -11.89 15.39
N GLN A 195 -4.15 -12.82 15.06
CA GLN A 195 -4.26 -14.10 15.76
C GLN A 195 -2.96 -14.91 15.71
N ALA A 196 -2.35 -15.02 14.52
CA ALA A 196 -1.13 -15.80 14.33
C ALA A 196 0.12 -15.17 14.97
N PHE A 197 0.15 -13.85 15.11
CA PHE A 197 1.25 -13.09 15.72
C PHE A 197 1.04 -12.82 17.23
N HIS A 198 -0.12 -13.18 17.79
CA HIS A 198 -0.51 -12.85 19.16
C HIS A 198 0.51 -13.32 20.21
N HIS A 199 1.02 -14.54 20.10
CA HIS A 199 2.00 -15.07 21.05
C HIS A 199 3.35 -14.35 21.01
N LEU A 200 3.70 -13.71 19.88
CA LEU A 200 4.91 -12.90 19.76
C LEU A 200 4.72 -11.53 20.40
N LEU A 201 3.51 -10.98 20.34
CA LEU A 201 3.13 -9.71 20.95
C LEU A 201 2.95 -9.84 22.47
N LYS A 202 2.49 -10.99 22.95
CA LYS A 202 2.25 -11.29 24.36
C LYS A 202 3.56 -11.36 25.14
N ARG A 203 3.70 -10.53 26.18
CA ARG A 203 4.85 -10.58 27.08
C ARG A 203 4.53 -11.41 28.32
N PRO A 204 5.38 -12.40 28.70
CA PRO A 204 5.18 -13.12 29.95
C PRO A 204 5.49 -12.24 31.17
N GLY A 205 4.60 -12.24 32.17
CA GLY A 205 4.76 -11.58 33.47
C GLY A 205 3.79 -10.43 33.73
N GLU A 206 3.22 -10.36 34.95
CA GLU A 206 2.18 -9.40 35.38
C GLU A 206 2.64 -7.93 35.42
N GLU A 207 3.94 -7.65 35.29
CA GLU A 207 4.53 -6.31 35.52
C GLU A 207 5.32 -5.73 34.33
N SER A 208 5.12 -6.24 33.10
CA SER A 208 5.85 -5.66 31.95
C SER A 208 5.33 -4.26 31.60
N LYS A 209 6.01 -3.22 32.10
CA LYS A 209 5.75 -1.81 31.76
C LYS A 209 5.90 -1.52 30.26
N ALA A 210 6.62 -2.37 29.52
CA ALA A 210 6.80 -2.25 28.10
C ALA A 210 5.63 -2.94 27.37
N LYS A 211 4.80 -2.13 26.71
CA LYS A 211 3.57 -2.58 26.04
C LYS A 211 3.87 -2.94 24.60
N SER A 212 3.15 -3.91 24.05
CA SER A 212 3.10 -4.13 22.60
C SER A 212 1.82 -3.51 22.03
N ALA A 213 1.81 -3.23 20.73
CA ALA A 213 0.68 -2.57 20.09
C ALA A 213 0.30 -3.21 18.76
N ILE A 214 -1.00 -3.22 18.48
CA ILE A 214 -1.60 -3.53 17.19
C ILE A 214 -2.15 -2.22 16.62
N VAL A 215 -1.69 -1.85 15.43
CA VAL A 215 -2.15 -0.65 14.73
C VAL A 215 -2.87 -1.11 13.47
N HIS A 216 -4.15 -0.74 13.35
CA HIS A 216 -4.91 -0.96 12.12
C HIS A 216 -4.96 0.33 11.32
N ILE A 217 -4.45 0.31 10.09
CA ILE A 217 -4.59 1.44 9.18
C ILE A 217 -6.00 1.44 8.61
N SER A 218 -6.87 2.25 9.22
CA SER A 218 -8.25 2.42 8.84
C SER A 218 -8.43 3.62 7.88
N ALA A 219 -9.64 4.13 7.74
CA ALA A 219 -9.92 5.31 6.93
C ALA A 219 -11.09 6.10 7.52
N LEU A 220 -11.08 7.43 7.36
CA LEU A 220 -12.23 8.28 7.66
C LEU A 220 -13.52 7.78 6.99
N LEU A 221 -13.38 7.14 5.82
CA LEU A 221 -14.50 6.53 5.09
C LEU A 221 -15.18 5.36 5.82
N GLY A 222 -14.51 4.76 6.82
CA GLY A 222 -15.10 3.77 7.73
C GLY A 222 -15.91 4.38 8.88
N SER A 223 -16.02 5.71 8.96
CA SER A 223 -16.90 6.39 9.91
C SER A 223 -18.32 6.47 9.36
N MET A 224 -19.27 5.90 10.10
CA MET A 224 -20.71 5.97 9.81
C MET A 224 -21.24 7.40 9.95
N GLN A 225 -20.74 8.16 10.93
CA GLN A 225 -21.14 9.56 11.13
C GLN A 225 -20.69 10.49 9.98
N GLU A 226 -19.61 10.15 9.29
CA GLU A 226 -19.09 10.96 8.17
C GLU A 226 -19.69 10.58 6.81
N VAL A 227 -20.53 9.54 6.73
CA VAL A 227 -21.18 9.10 5.49
C VAL A 227 -21.97 10.25 4.83
N PRO A 228 -22.87 10.98 5.51
CA PRO A 228 -23.67 12.03 4.84
C PRO A 228 -22.83 13.13 4.18
N LYS A 229 -21.64 13.42 4.71
CA LYS A 229 -20.75 14.47 4.20
C LYS A 229 -19.87 13.98 3.05
N LEU A 230 -19.39 12.74 3.12
CA LEU A 230 -18.33 12.24 2.23
C LEU A 230 -18.82 11.30 1.13
N PHE A 231 -20.05 10.79 1.23
CA PHE A 231 -20.52 9.73 0.34
C PHE A 231 -20.54 10.15 -1.13
N SER A 232 -21.02 11.34 -1.44
CA SER A 232 -21.11 11.88 -2.81
C SER A 232 -19.76 12.00 -3.51
N HIS A 233 -18.68 12.22 -2.75
CA HIS A 233 -17.33 12.35 -3.28
C HIS A 233 -16.62 10.99 -3.42
N PHE A 234 -16.95 10.04 -2.55
CA PHE A 234 -16.29 8.73 -2.49
C PHE A 234 -17.32 7.61 -2.24
N PRO A 235 -18.11 7.19 -3.24
CA PRO A 235 -19.16 6.17 -3.09
C PRO A 235 -18.60 4.74 -3.10
N VAL A 236 -17.51 4.46 -2.39
CA VAL A 236 -16.77 3.18 -2.41
C VAL A 236 -17.28 2.18 -1.34
N ILE A 237 -18.34 1.44 -1.66
CA ILE A 237 -19.17 0.74 -0.67
C ILE A 237 -18.41 -0.33 0.12
N SER A 238 -17.77 -1.28 -0.58
CA SER A 238 -17.05 -2.39 0.07
C SER A 238 -15.91 -1.87 0.93
N TYR A 239 -15.21 -0.84 0.47
CA TYR A 239 -14.13 -0.22 1.23
C TYR A 239 -14.65 0.41 2.53
N ARG A 240 -15.72 1.21 2.47
CA ARG A 240 -16.37 1.82 3.64
C ARG A 240 -16.78 0.77 4.67
N CYS A 241 -17.55 -0.23 4.24
CA CYS A 241 -18.01 -1.32 5.11
C CYS A 241 -16.82 -2.08 5.73
N SER A 242 -15.79 -2.37 4.93
CA SER A 242 -14.60 -3.07 5.45
C SER A 242 -13.83 -2.25 6.49
N LYS A 243 -13.70 -0.92 6.30
CA LYS A 243 -12.99 -0.07 7.26
C LYS A 243 -13.80 0.19 8.54
N ALA A 244 -15.13 0.24 8.44
CA ALA A 244 -16.01 0.23 9.62
C ALA A 244 -15.86 -1.09 10.41
N ALA A 245 -15.84 -2.23 9.72
CA ALA A 245 -15.61 -3.53 10.36
C ALA A 245 -14.19 -3.64 10.97
N LEU A 246 -13.18 -3.08 10.31
CA LEU A 246 -11.82 -3.00 10.86
C LEU A 246 -11.76 -2.12 12.12
N ASN A 247 -12.54 -1.04 12.19
CA ASN A 247 -12.69 -0.24 13.41
C ASN A 247 -13.28 -1.08 14.55
N MET A 248 -14.33 -1.86 14.28
CA MET A 248 -14.90 -2.78 15.27
C MET A 248 -13.86 -3.83 15.72
N LEU A 249 -13.13 -4.43 14.78
CA LEU A 249 -12.07 -5.39 15.09
C LEU A 249 -10.99 -4.77 16.00
N SER A 250 -10.62 -3.51 15.76
CA SER A 250 -9.68 -2.78 16.62
C SER A 250 -10.20 -2.65 18.06
N CYS A 251 -11.49 -2.33 18.24
CA CYS A 251 -12.12 -2.28 19.57
C CYS A 251 -12.11 -3.66 20.24
N CYS A 252 -12.44 -4.72 19.49
CA CYS A 252 -12.41 -6.10 20.00
C CYS A 252 -10.99 -6.51 20.44
N HIS A 253 -9.95 -6.18 19.67
CA HIS A 253 -8.56 -6.45 20.06
C HIS A 253 -8.15 -5.64 21.30
N ALA A 254 -8.54 -4.36 21.39
CA ALA A 254 -8.23 -3.51 22.54
C ALA A 254 -8.78 -4.08 23.86
N VAL A 255 -10.01 -4.62 23.83
CA VAL A 255 -10.65 -5.23 25.00
C VAL A 255 -10.13 -6.64 25.23
N GLY A 256 -10.11 -7.48 24.19
CA GLY A 256 -9.80 -8.91 24.28
C GLY A 256 -8.34 -9.20 24.63
N TYR A 257 -7.41 -8.34 24.21
CA TYR A 257 -5.98 -8.50 24.51
C TYR A 257 -5.46 -7.60 25.62
N LYS A 258 -6.36 -6.90 26.33
CA LYS A 258 -6.00 -6.04 27.47
C LYS A 258 -5.23 -6.82 28.55
N GLN A 259 -5.66 -8.04 28.86
CA GLN A 259 -5.01 -8.91 29.85
C GLN A 259 -3.60 -9.36 29.44
N ASP A 260 -3.30 -9.35 28.15
CA ASP A 260 -1.97 -9.69 27.62
C ASP A 260 -1.05 -8.46 27.52
N GLY A 261 -1.51 -7.29 27.98
CA GLY A 261 -0.76 -6.03 27.91
C GLY A 261 -0.62 -5.45 26.50
N ILE A 262 -1.49 -5.85 25.57
CA ILE A 262 -1.45 -5.45 24.16
C ILE A 262 -2.44 -4.29 23.94
N LEU A 263 -1.95 -3.16 23.42
CA LEU A 263 -2.78 -2.03 23.01
C LEU A 263 -3.27 -2.24 21.58
N SER A 264 -4.46 -1.71 21.24
CA SER A 264 -4.95 -1.70 19.86
C SER A 264 -5.51 -0.34 19.50
N ILE A 265 -5.20 0.17 18.30
CA ILE A 265 -5.71 1.47 17.82
C ILE A 265 -6.01 1.41 16.32
N ALA A 266 -7.07 2.09 15.90
CA ALA A 266 -7.35 2.34 14.50
C ALA A 266 -6.89 3.75 14.12
N ILE A 267 -6.13 3.89 13.04
CA ILE A 267 -5.60 5.18 12.58
C ILE A 267 -6.03 5.42 11.13
N HIS A 268 -6.68 6.55 10.86
CA HIS A 268 -6.85 7.07 9.52
C HIS A 268 -5.59 7.85 9.10
N PRO A 269 -4.89 7.45 8.03
CA PRO A 269 -3.61 8.08 7.65
C PRO A 269 -3.75 9.47 7.01
N GLY A 270 -4.96 10.03 6.92
CA GLY A 270 -5.26 11.16 6.04
C GLY A 270 -5.50 10.71 4.59
N TRP A 271 -5.69 11.66 3.69
CA TRP A 271 -5.73 11.39 2.25
C TRP A 271 -4.32 11.54 1.67
N VAL A 272 -3.68 10.39 1.36
CA VAL A 272 -2.25 10.29 1.09
C VAL A 272 -1.94 9.99 -0.37
N GLN A 273 -0.90 10.64 -0.92
CA GLN A 273 -0.41 10.49 -2.30
C GLN A 273 0.19 9.09 -2.54
N THR A 274 -0.69 8.14 -2.82
CA THR A 274 -0.40 6.74 -3.12
C THR A 274 -1.15 6.32 -4.38
N ASP A 275 -0.93 5.09 -4.87
CA ASP A 275 -1.75 4.55 -5.96
C ASP A 275 -3.25 4.54 -5.59
N MET A 276 -3.58 4.22 -4.33
CA MET A 276 -4.95 4.19 -3.82
C MET A 276 -5.54 5.60 -3.60
N GLY A 277 -4.74 6.56 -3.13
CA GLY A 277 -5.18 7.92 -2.86
C GLY A 277 -5.17 8.85 -4.08
N GLY A 278 -4.38 8.52 -5.10
CA GLY A 278 -4.19 9.37 -6.28
C GLY A 278 -3.32 10.60 -6.04
N SER A 279 -2.99 11.31 -7.11
CA SER A 279 -2.08 12.47 -7.07
C SER A 279 -2.70 13.75 -6.50
N GLN A 280 -4.02 13.80 -6.32
CA GLN A 280 -4.73 14.94 -5.74
C GLN A 280 -4.77 14.92 -4.20
N ALA A 281 -4.28 13.84 -3.61
CA ALA A 281 -4.19 13.73 -2.17
C ALA A 281 -3.31 14.86 -1.58
N PRO A 282 -3.76 15.55 -0.53
CA PRO A 282 -3.04 16.70 0.03
C PRO A 282 -1.78 16.31 0.80
N LEU A 283 -1.69 15.08 1.31
CA LEU A 283 -0.57 14.63 2.15
C LEU A 283 0.40 13.75 1.37
N THR A 284 1.69 13.98 1.58
CA THR A 284 2.74 13.04 1.17
C THR A 284 2.77 11.82 2.09
N LYS A 285 3.45 10.76 1.64
CA LYS A 285 3.60 9.53 2.45
C LYS A 285 4.43 9.80 3.69
N GLU A 286 5.46 10.63 3.56
CA GLU A 286 6.42 11.00 4.59
C GLU A 286 5.76 11.81 5.70
N GLU A 287 4.89 12.77 5.35
CA GLU A 287 4.10 13.55 6.32
C GLU A 287 3.15 12.64 7.11
N SER A 288 2.33 11.87 6.39
CA SER A 288 1.35 10.95 7.00
C SER A 288 2.01 9.95 7.95
N VAL A 289 3.07 9.25 7.50
CA VAL A 289 3.79 8.28 8.33
C VAL A 289 4.51 8.98 9.48
N GLY A 290 5.13 10.13 9.25
CA GLY A 290 5.83 10.89 10.28
C GLY A 290 4.92 11.29 11.43
N GLU A 291 3.69 11.70 11.15
CA GLU A 291 2.71 12.06 12.18
C GLU A 291 2.11 10.83 12.86
N MET A 292 1.76 9.78 12.11
CA MET A 292 1.29 8.51 12.70
C MET A 292 2.33 7.89 13.65
N MET A 293 3.62 7.96 13.32
CA MET A 293 4.66 7.43 14.19
C MET A 293 4.75 8.18 15.52
N LYS A 294 4.41 9.47 15.58
CA LYS A 294 4.32 10.23 16.85
C LYS A 294 3.19 9.69 17.72
N ILE A 295 2.03 9.39 17.12
CA ILE A 295 0.89 8.77 17.82
C ILE A 295 1.30 7.40 18.36
N ILE A 296 1.86 6.53 17.50
CA ILE A 296 2.28 5.18 17.88
C ILE A 296 3.32 5.22 19.01
N SER A 297 4.28 6.16 18.96
CA SER A 297 5.31 6.29 20.00
C SER A 297 4.79 6.77 21.36
N SER A 298 3.62 7.43 21.40
CA SER A 298 3.01 7.97 22.63
C SER A 298 1.79 7.17 23.09
N LEU A 299 1.51 6.04 22.42
CA LEU A 299 0.33 5.22 22.64
C LEU A 299 0.30 4.67 24.09
N ASN A 300 -0.83 4.85 24.77
CA ASN A 300 -1.06 4.36 26.12
C ASN A 300 -2.46 3.74 26.30
N GLU A 301 -2.80 3.28 27.51
CA GLU A 301 -4.07 2.57 27.74
C GLU A 301 -5.30 3.42 27.44
N THR A 302 -5.25 4.73 27.65
CA THR A 302 -6.40 5.62 27.45
C THR A 302 -6.74 5.79 25.96
N GLN A 303 -5.77 5.53 25.08
CA GLN A 303 -5.93 5.58 23.63
C GLN A 303 -6.25 4.21 23.01
N SER A 304 -6.16 3.13 23.78
CA SER A 304 -6.51 1.78 23.30
C SER A 304 -8.00 1.70 22.99
N GLY A 305 -8.34 1.15 21.82
CA GLY A 305 -9.71 1.04 21.32
C GLY A 305 -10.25 2.30 20.65
N THR A 306 -9.42 3.34 20.50
CA THR A 306 -9.84 4.58 19.83
C THR A 306 -9.65 4.52 18.31
N PHE A 307 -10.36 5.43 17.62
CA PHE A 307 -10.18 5.70 16.20
C PHE A 307 -9.75 7.16 16.02
N VAL A 308 -8.56 7.38 15.49
CA VAL A 308 -7.96 8.72 15.34
C VAL A 308 -7.50 8.97 13.91
N ASP A 309 -7.34 10.24 13.53
CA ASP A 309 -6.59 10.61 12.32
C ASP A 309 -5.07 10.63 12.56
N HIS A 310 -4.31 10.87 11.49
CA HIS A 310 -2.86 10.95 11.50
C HIS A 310 -2.29 12.05 12.41
N THR A 311 -3.11 13.01 12.86
CA THR A 311 -2.74 14.05 13.83
C THR A 311 -3.08 13.69 15.28
N GLY A 312 -3.78 12.58 15.49
CA GLY A 312 -4.23 12.08 16.80
C GLY A 312 -5.61 12.58 17.21
N LYS A 313 -6.32 13.31 16.33
CA LYS A 313 -7.68 13.76 16.60
C LYS A 313 -8.64 12.59 16.50
N LEU A 314 -9.54 12.47 17.48
CA LEU A 314 -10.58 11.45 17.47
C LEU A 314 -11.51 11.60 16.26
N ILE A 315 -11.77 10.47 15.60
CA ILE A 315 -12.76 10.34 14.54
C ILE A 315 -13.97 9.60 15.12
N PRO A 316 -15.19 10.09 14.90
CA PRO A 316 -16.38 9.34 15.30
C PRO A 316 -16.50 8.03 14.52
N TRP A 317 -17.05 6.99 15.15
CA TRP A 317 -17.33 5.73 14.45
C TRP A 317 -18.35 5.86 13.34
#